data_AF-A0A0F2RX62-F1
#
_entry.id   AF-A0A0F2RX62-F1
#
_cell.length_a   1.000
_cell.length_b   1.000
_cell.length_c   1.000
_cell.angle_alpha   90.00
_cell.angle_beta   90.00
_cell.angle_gamma   90.00
#
_symmetry.space_group_name_H-M   'P 1'
#
loop_
_entity.id
_entity.type
_entity.pdbx_description
1 polymer ?
#
loop_
_entity_poly.entity_id
_entity_poly.type
_entity_poly.pdbx_seq_one_letter_code
_entity_poly.pdbx_strand_id
1 'polypeptide(L)'
;MMKKPETQKDAADKLVKNIRRKTRQTYSAEEKIRIVLAGLRGEESISVPCRREGIAESLNYSWSKDFLEAGKWRLSGETARQATSPEVKDLRSEALALKECVADLTLENRMLKKSMTGVREDEE
;
A
#
# COMPACT_ATOMS: atom_id res chain seq x y z
N MET A 1 -41.69 -30.14 -20.06
CA MET A 1 -40.61 -29.14 -20.11
C MET A 1 -39.43 -29.64 -19.27
N MET A 2 -38.35 -30.07 -19.93
CA MET A 2 -37.14 -30.57 -19.27
C MET A 2 -36.32 -29.37 -18.75
N LYS A 3 -36.19 -29.20 -17.43
CA LYS A 3 -35.30 -28.19 -16.85
C LYS A 3 -33.85 -28.58 -17.20
N LYS A 4 -33.16 -27.66 -17.89
CA LYS A 4 -31.83 -27.84 -18.50
C LYS A 4 -30.75 -28.28 -17.50
N PRO A 5 -29.77 -29.11 -17.94
CA PRO A 5 -28.61 -29.53 -17.14
C PRO A 5 -27.60 -28.40 -16.82
N GLU A 6 -27.75 -27.22 -17.40
CA GLU A 6 -26.85 -26.06 -17.19
C GLU A 6 -26.89 -25.56 -15.74
N THR A 7 -28.06 -25.51 -15.11
CA THR A 7 -28.21 -24.99 -13.73
C THR A 7 -27.60 -25.91 -12.67
N GLN A 8 -27.53 -27.22 -12.93
CA GLN A 8 -26.89 -28.18 -12.03
C GLN A 8 -25.36 -28.10 -12.10
N LYS A 9 -24.79 -27.87 -13.29
CA LYS A 9 -23.35 -27.67 -13.46
C LYS A 9 -22.86 -26.40 -12.75
N ASP A 10 -23.60 -25.30 -12.90
CA ASP A 10 -23.26 -24.03 -12.23
C ASP A 10 -23.31 -24.15 -10.70
N ALA A 11 -24.27 -24.91 -10.16
CA ALA A 11 -24.37 -25.17 -8.73
C ALA A 11 -23.19 -26.00 -8.22
N ALA A 12 -22.78 -27.04 -8.97
CA ALA A 12 -21.62 -27.86 -8.64
C ALA A 12 -20.31 -27.04 -8.68
N ASP A 13 -20.12 -26.20 -9.69
CA ASP A 13 -18.94 -25.34 -9.80
C ASP A 13 -18.85 -24.33 -8.65
N LYS A 14 -19.98 -23.74 -8.26
CA LYS A 14 -20.06 -22.86 -7.09
C LYS A 14 -19.70 -23.61 -5.81
N LEU A 15 -20.19 -24.84 -5.65
CA LEU A 15 -19.87 -25.68 -4.48
C LEU A 15 -18.38 -26.01 -4.43
N VAL A 16 -17.77 -26.44 -5.54
CA VAL A 16 -16.33 -26.75 -5.62
C VAL A 16 -15.49 -25.51 -5.31
N LYS A 17 -15.85 -24.34 -5.86
CA LYS A 17 -15.18 -23.07 -5.54
C LYS A 17 -15.26 -22.73 -4.06
N ASN A 18 -16.42 -22.93 -3.44
CA ASN A 18 -16.62 -22.69 -2.02
C ASN A 18 -15.81 -23.65 -1.14
N ILE A 19 -15.76 -24.94 -1.49
CA ILE A 19 -14.94 -25.92 -0.79
C ILE A 19 -13.47 -25.51 -0.87
N ARG A 20 -12.96 -25.27 -2.09
CA ARG A 20 -11.57 -24.83 -2.30
C ARG A 20 -11.22 -23.57 -1.53
N ARG A 21 -12.15 -22.61 -1.43
CA ARG A 21 -11.96 -21.38 -0.65
C ARG A 21 -11.90 -21.66 0.85
N LYS A 22 -12.79 -22.52 1.37
CA LYS A 22 -12.85 -22.89 2.79
C LYS A 22 -11.67 -23.77 3.23
N THR A 23 -11.21 -24.67 2.37
CA THR A 23 -10.07 -25.57 2.65
C THR A 23 -8.74 -25.00 2.18
N ARG A 24 -8.69 -23.72 1.77
CA ARG A 24 -7.46 -23.08 1.34
C ARG A 24 -6.53 -22.96 2.54
N GLN A 25 -5.38 -23.62 2.47
CA GLN A 25 -4.33 -23.47 3.47
C GLN A 25 -3.91 -22.00 3.55
N THR A 26 -3.95 -21.45 4.76
CA THR A 26 -3.48 -20.09 5.04
C THR A 26 -2.18 -20.16 5.81
N TYR A 27 -1.19 -19.39 5.37
CA TYR A 27 0.10 -19.26 6.06
C TYR A 27 0.16 -17.88 6.71
N SER A 28 0.48 -17.86 8.00
CA SER A 28 0.83 -16.66 8.74
C SER A 28 2.09 -16.00 8.17
N ALA A 29 2.32 -14.73 8.49
CA ALA A 29 3.53 -14.03 8.07
C ALA A 29 4.79 -14.73 8.62
N GLU A 30 4.75 -15.17 9.88
CA GLU A 30 5.86 -15.86 10.54
C GLU A 30 6.19 -17.20 9.87
N GLU A 31 5.19 -17.98 9.47
CA GLU A 31 5.39 -19.23 8.73
C GLU A 31 6.06 -18.97 7.38
N LYS A 32 5.55 -18.00 6.61
CA LYS A 32 6.15 -17.66 5.31
C LYS A 32 7.61 -17.24 5.48
N ILE A 33 7.91 -16.40 6.47
CA ILE A 33 9.27 -15.93 6.74
C ILE A 33 10.18 -17.12 7.10
N ARG A 34 9.73 -18.02 7.97
CA ARG A 34 10.52 -19.20 8.37
C ARG A 34 10.89 -20.08 7.17
N ILE A 35 9.92 -20.33 6.29
CA ILE A 35 10.09 -21.15 5.09
C ILE A 35 11.06 -20.49 4.11
N VAL A 36 10.86 -19.19 3.82
CA VAL A 36 11.73 -18.42 2.94
C VAL A 36 13.17 -18.43 3.47
N LEU A 37 13.38 -18.17 4.76
CA LEU A 37 14.71 -18.18 5.38
C LEU A 37 15.37 -19.56 5.36
N ALA A 38 14.59 -20.64 5.48
CA ALA A 38 15.11 -22.00 5.32
C ALA A 38 15.61 -22.26 3.89
N GLY A 39 14.88 -21.78 2.87
CA GLY A 39 15.31 -21.86 1.48
C GLY A 39 16.54 -21.00 1.18
N LEU A 40 16.62 -19.79 1.74
CA LEU A 40 17.74 -18.87 1.54
C LEU A 40 19.04 -19.31 2.25
N ARG A 41 18.95 -20.09 3.33
CA ARG A 41 20.11 -20.65 4.03
C ARG A 41 20.96 -21.56 3.13
N GLY A 42 20.36 -22.20 2.14
CA GLY A 42 21.08 -23.03 1.15
C GLY A 42 21.65 -24.34 1.70
N GLU A 43 21.28 -24.74 2.93
CA GLU A 43 21.70 -26.00 3.55
C GLU A 43 21.12 -27.22 2.81
N GLU A 44 19.89 -27.09 2.32
CA GLU A 44 19.18 -28.09 1.52
C GLU A 44 18.59 -27.43 0.26
N SER A 45 18.31 -28.23 -0.77
CA SER A 45 17.54 -27.75 -1.93
C SER A 45 16.18 -27.22 -1.47
N ILE A 46 15.71 -26.13 -2.08
CA ILE A 46 14.39 -25.51 -1.84
C ILE A 46 13.24 -26.53 -1.89
N SER A 47 13.40 -27.59 -2.68
CA SER A 47 12.46 -28.72 -2.75
C SER A 47 12.20 -29.41 -1.41
N VAL A 48 13.19 -29.45 -0.50
CA VAL A 48 13.08 -30.15 0.79
C VAL A 48 12.19 -29.38 1.78
N PRO A 49 12.41 -28.08 2.08
CA PRO A 49 11.46 -27.28 2.83
C PRO A 49 10.06 -27.25 2.20
N CYS A 50 9.97 -27.17 0.86
CA CYS A 50 8.67 -27.12 0.19
C CYS A 50 7.84 -28.40 0.41
N ARG A 51 8.48 -29.57 0.33
CA ARG A 51 7.82 -30.86 0.61
C ARG A 51 7.42 -30.99 2.09
N ARG A 52 8.29 -30.57 3.02
CA ARG A 52 8.00 -30.65 4.47
C ARG A 52 6.78 -29.82 4.86
N GLU A 53 6.65 -28.65 4.25
CA GLU A 53 5.61 -27.67 4.57
C GLU A 53 4.37 -27.83 3.66
N GLY A 54 4.39 -28.77 2.71
CA GLY A 54 3.28 -29.03 1.79
C GLY A 54 2.99 -27.87 0.81
N ILE A 55 4.02 -27.11 0.43
CA ILE A 55 3.91 -25.99 -0.51
C ILE A 55 4.50 -26.32 -1.88
N ALA A 56 3.97 -25.68 -2.91
CA ALA A 56 4.59 -25.68 -4.22
C ALA A 56 5.86 -24.81 -4.22
N GLU A 57 6.91 -25.24 -4.90
CA GLU A 57 8.15 -24.47 -5.03
C GLU A 57 7.89 -23.08 -5.65
N SER A 58 6.97 -22.99 -6.61
CA SER A 58 6.56 -21.71 -7.22
C SER A 58 6.01 -20.71 -6.20
N LEU A 59 5.32 -21.20 -5.16
CA LEU A 59 4.81 -20.37 -4.07
C LEU A 59 5.94 -19.92 -3.14
N ASN A 60 6.93 -20.78 -2.88
CA ASN A 60 8.11 -20.38 -2.13
C ASN A 60 8.94 -19.33 -2.90
N TYR A 61 9.10 -19.49 -4.21
CA TYR A 61 9.81 -18.52 -5.04
C TYR A 61 9.12 -17.16 -5.04
N SER A 62 7.78 -17.10 -5.13
CA SER A 62 7.07 -15.82 -5.07
C SER A 62 7.25 -15.14 -3.71
N TRP A 63 7.13 -15.87 -2.60
CA TRP A 63 7.39 -15.32 -1.27
C TRP A 63 8.83 -14.87 -1.08
N SER A 64 9.80 -15.65 -1.59
CA SER A 64 11.22 -15.31 -1.52
C SER A 64 11.53 -14.02 -2.29
N LYS A 65 10.92 -13.86 -3.47
CA LYS A 65 11.01 -12.64 -4.26
C LYS A 65 10.45 -11.45 -3.48
N ASP A 66 9.20 -11.54 -3.00
CA ASP A 66 8.55 -10.45 -2.27
C ASP A 66 9.34 -10.07 -1.01
N PHE A 67 9.86 -11.06 -0.29
CA PHE A 67 10.67 -10.87 0.92
C PHE A 67 11.98 -10.12 0.62
N LEU A 68 12.71 -10.53 -0.43
CA LEU A 68 13.96 -9.88 -0.83
C LEU A 68 13.74 -8.49 -1.43
N GLU A 69 12.67 -8.30 -2.21
CA GLU A 69 12.29 -6.97 -2.71
C GLU A 69 11.97 -6.03 -1.55
N ALA A 70 11.15 -6.46 -0.59
CA ALA A 70 10.87 -5.67 0.62
C ALA A 70 12.16 -5.34 1.41
N GLY A 71 13.06 -6.30 1.55
CA GLY A 71 14.38 -6.09 2.15
C GLY A 71 15.21 -5.06 1.39
N LYS A 72 15.24 -5.14 0.05
CA LYS A 72 15.92 -4.17 -0.82
C LYS A 72 15.34 -2.78 -0.66
N TRP A 73 14.01 -2.62 -0.72
CA TRP A 73 13.33 -1.34 -0.52
C TRP A 73 13.65 -0.72 0.85
N ARG A 74 13.77 -1.56 1.88
CA ARG A 74 14.13 -1.09 3.23
C ARG A 74 15.58 -0.63 3.31
N LEU A 75 16.50 -1.36 2.68
CA LEU A 75 17.93 -1.08 2.71
C LEU A 75 18.32 0.07 1.77
N SER A 76 17.61 0.24 0.64
CA SER A 76 17.79 1.38 -0.26
C SER A 76 17.26 2.70 0.32
N GLY A 77 16.58 2.66 1.47
CA GLY A 77 16.04 3.83 2.13
C GLY A 77 14.80 4.41 1.46
N GLU A 78 14.20 3.67 0.51
CA GLU A 78 13.14 4.20 -0.35
C GLU A 78 11.73 3.97 0.20
N THR A 79 11.65 3.43 1.41
CA THR A 79 10.46 3.57 2.25
C THR A 79 10.60 4.85 3.05
N ALA A 80 9.69 5.81 2.82
CA ALA A 80 9.40 6.92 3.70
C ALA A 80 9.57 6.49 5.17
N ARG A 81 10.68 6.88 5.80
CA ARG A 81 10.74 6.92 7.26
C ARG A 81 9.51 7.71 7.66
N GLN A 82 8.63 7.12 8.45
CA GLN A 82 7.62 7.88 9.17
C GLN A 82 8.29 9.12 9.78
N ALA A 83 8.05 10.27 9.15
CA ALA A 83 8.22 11.63 9.66
C ALA A 83 9.22 11.83 10.82
N THR A 84 10.48 11.44 10.63
CA THR A 84 11.58 11.83 11.52
C THR A 84 12.81 12.17 10.68
N SER A 85 12.65 13.21 9.85
CA SER A 85 13.79 13.95 9.29
C SER A 85 13.63 15.42 9.71
N PRO A 86 14.71 16.12 10.13
CA PRO A 86 14.69 17.58 10.30
C PRO A 86 14.07 18.29 9.09
N GLU A 87 14.26 17.75 7.89
CA GLU A 87 13.64 18.23 6.65
C GLU A 87 12.10 18.26 6.70
N VAL A 88 11.43 17.29 7.33
CA VAL A 88 9.97 17.30 7.48
C VAL A 88 9.52 18.37 8.48
N LYS A 89 10.34 18.66 9.49
CA LYS A 89 10.09 19.75 10.44
C LYS A 89 10.29 21.10 9.76
N ASP A 90 11.35 21.24 8.97
CA ASP A 90 11.68 22.45 8.23
C ASP A 90 10.60 22.73 7.19
N LEU A 91 10.20 21.74 6.39
CA LEU A 91 9.09 21.86 5.42
C LEU A 91 7.75 22.22 6.09
N ARG A 92 7.47 21.68 7.29
CA ARG A 92 6.26 22.05 8.05
C ARG A 92 6.33 23.49 8.56
N SER A 93 7.50 23.95 9.00
CA SER A 93 7.70 25.32 9.44
C SER A 93 7.60 26.32 8.29
N GLU A 94 8.16 25.98 7.12
CA GLU A 94 8.07 26.77 5.91
C GLU A 94 6.63 26.83 5.39
N ALA A 95 5.93 25.70 5.38
CA ALA A 95 4.51 25.67 5.02
C ALA A 95 3.62 26.50 5.95
N LEU A 96 3.99 26.65 7.22
CA LEU A 96 3.28 27.50 8.17
C LEU A 96 3.55 28.99 7.89
N ALA A 97 4.82 29.37 7.72
CA ALA A 97 5.21 30.74 7.37
C ALA A 97 4.58 31.19 6.04
N LEU A 98 4.52 30.31 5.04
CA LEU A 98 3.87 30.60 3.77
C LEU A 98 2.35 30.81 3.93
N LYS A 99 1.69 30.06 4.81
CA LYS A 99 0.25 30.26 5.08
C LYS A 99 -0.03 31.59 5.75
N GLU A 100 0.81 32.01 6.70
CA GLU A 100 0.71 33.32 7.35
C GLU A 100 0.87 34.45 6.33
N CYS A 101 1.93 34.39 5.51
CA CYS A 101 2.16 35.38 4.45
C CYS A 101 0.99 35.46 3.45
N VAL A 102 0.44 34.31 3.03
CA VAL A 102 -0.75 34.28 2.16
C VAL A 102 -1.97 34.90 2.86
N ALA A 103 -2.16 34.66 4.15
CA ALA A 103 -3.26 35.25 4.90
C ALA A 103 -3.13 36.78 4.98
N ASP A 104 -1.94 37.30 5.30
CA ASP A 104 -1.68 38.74 5.37
C ASP A 104 -1.89 39.41 4.01
N LEU A 105 -1.31 38.85 2.95
CA LEU A 105 -1.50 39.34 1.58
C LEU A 105 -2.97 39.28 1.15
N THR A 106 -3.73 38.29 1.62
CA THR A 106 -5.17 38.17 1.31
C THR A 106 -5.97 39.27 2.01
N LEU A 107 -5.64 39.58 3.27
CA LEU A 107 -6.26 40.67 4.01
C LEU A 107 -5.94 42.03 3.38
N GLU A 108 -4.68 42.28 3.05
CA GLU A 108 -4.24 43.51 2.39
C GLU A 108 -4.92 43.69 1.03
N ASN A 109 -4.96 42.64 0.21
CA ASN A 109 -5.69 42.68 -1.06
C ASN A 109 -7.18 43.02 -0.87
N ARG A 110 -7.81 42.50 0.19
CA ARG A 110 -9.22 42.82 0.48
C ARG A 110 -9.39 44.27 0.90
N MET A 111 -8.47 44.82 1.69
CA MET A 111 -8.49 46.22 2.12
C MET A 111 -8.25 47.17 0.94
N LEU A 112 -7.25 46.88 0.11
CA LEU A 112 -6.96 47.64 -1.10
C LEU A 112 -8.15 47.64 -2.06
N LYS A 113 -8.75 46.47 -2.33
CA LYS A 113 -9.96 46.39 -3.16
C LYS A 113 -11.10 47.24 -2.61
N LYS A 114 -11.35 47.22 -1.29
CA LYS A 114 -12.37 48.07 -0.66
C LYS A 114 -12.04 49.56 -0.79
N SER A 115 -10.79 49.95 -0.62
CA SER A 115 -10.37 51.36 -0.75
C SER A 115 -10.49 51.85 -2.19
N MET A 116 -10.13 51.03 -3.19
CA MET A 116 -10.25 51.38 -4.60
C MET A 116 -11.71 51.44 -5.07
N THR A 117 -12.61 50.64 -4.48
CA THR A 117 -14.05 50.74 -4.77
C THR A 117 -14.71 51.91 -4.06
N GLY A 118 -14.27 52.27 -2.84
CA GLY A 118 -14.78 53.43 -2.10
C GLY A 118 -14.38 54.77 -2.74
N VAL A 119 -13.16 54.87 -3.30
CA VAL A 119 -12.71 56.08 -4.04
C VAL A 119 -13.53 56.31 -5.32
N ARG A 120 -14.21 55.28 -5.85
CA ARG A 120 -15.02 55.40 -7.08
C ARG A 120 -16.44 55.93 -6.83
N GLU A 121 -16.90 55.95 -5.58
CA GLU A 121 -18.20 56.51 -5.21
C GLU A 121 -18.13 58.01 -4.87
N ASP A 122 -16.92 58.56 -4.70
CA ASP A 122 -16.68 59.99 -4.40
C ASP A 122 -16.37 60.85 -5.66
N GLU A 123 -16.39 60.25 -6.86
CA GLU A 123 -16.14 60.94 -8.16
C GLU A 123 -17.38 61.02 -9.08
N GLU A 124 -18.60 60.68 -8.60
CA GLU A 124 -19.87 60.95 -9.30
C GLU A 124 -20.73 62.03 -8.62
#